data_AF-A0A0V1DGZ4-F1
#
_entry.id   AF-A0A0V1DGZ4-F1
#
_cell.length_a   1.000
_cell.length_b   1.000
_cell.length_c   1.000
_cell.angle_alpha   90.00
_cell.angle_beta   90.00
_cell.angle_gamma   90.00
#
_symmetry.space_group_name_H-M   'P 1'
#
loop_
_entity.id
_entity.type
_entity.pdbx_description
1 polymer ?
#
loop_
_entity_poly.entity_id
_entity_poly.type
_entity_poly.pdbx_seq_one_letter_code
_entity_poly.pdbx_strand_id
1 'polypeptide(L)' 'MWYRAIPAAVITVVTGYTIPFYVSYIFNKLDVKRPYRRHRYHFWTTYLLRRDEYLSGNIFVTKGLENIPDAP' A
#
# COMPACT_ATOMS: atom_id res chain seq x y z
N MET A 1 5.91 -14.58 39.89
CA MET A 1 5.16 -13.34 39.59
C MET A 1 4.74 -13.37 38.13
N TRP A 2 3.44 -13.38 37.85
CA TRP A 2 2.88 -13.50 36.49
C TRP A 2 3.27 -12.34 35.56
N TYR A 3 3.50 -11.14 36.13
CA TYR A 3 3.85 -9.94 35.37
C TYR A 3 5.18 -10.02 34.61
N ARG A 4 6.05 -11.00 34.94
CA ARG A 4 7.34 -11.17 34.26
C ARG A 4 7.18 -11.61 32.79
N ALA A 5 6.01 -12.12 32.41
CA ALA A 5 5.70 -12.44 31.01
C ALA A 5 5.35 -11.20 30.17
N ILE A 6 4.99 -10.08 30.79
CA ILE A 6 4.52 -8.86 30.10
C ILE A 6 5.60 -8.31 29.14
N PRO A 7 6.88 -8.16 29.53
CA PRO A 7 7.89 -7.64 28.60
C PRO A 7 8.05 -8.49 27.35
N ALA A 8 8.01 -9.82 27.49
CA ALA A 8 8.09 -10.73 26.34
C ALA A 8 6.86 -10.56 25.43
N ALA A 9 5.65 -10.51 25.99
CA ALA A 9 4.43 -10.28 25.22
C ALA A 9 4.45 -8.93 24.48
N VAL A 10 4.93 -7.87 25.14
CA VAL A 10 5.06 -6.53 24.52
C VAL A 10 6.03 -6.59 23.35
N ILE A 11 7.20 -7.22 23.52
CA ILE A 11 8.17 -7.36 22.42
C ILE A 11 7.51 -8.11 21.26
N THR A 12 6.85 -9.25 21.51
CA THR A 12 6.19 -10.02 20.46
C THR A 12 5.12 -9.22 19.73
N VAL A 13 4.28 -8.46 20.44
CA VAL A 13 3.23 -7.63 19.83
C VAL A 13 3.82 -6.49 19.01
N VAL A 14 4.84 -5.80 19.54
CA VAL A 14 5.45 -4.66 18.85
C VAL A 14 6.23 -5.14 17.62
N THR A 15 7.15 -6.09 17.79
CA THR A 15 8.04 -6.51 16.69
C THR A 15 7.36 -7.45 15.71
N GLY A 16 6.54 -8.38 16.20
CA GLY A 16 5.89 -9.40 15.38
C GLY A 16 4.66 -8.90 14.64
N TYR A 17 3.90 -7.97 15.24
CA TYR A 17 2.62 -7.53 14.67
C TYR A 17 2.60 -6.04 14.36
N THR A 18 3.10 -5.18 15.24
CA THR A 18 2.92 -3.74 15.02
C THR A 18 3.82 -3.25 13.89
N ILE A 19 5.13 -3.54 13.95
CA ILE A 19 6.11 -3.06 12.98
C ILE A 19 5.75 -3.51 11.54
N PRO A 20 5.51 -4.80 11.22
CA PRO A 20 5.29 -5.23 9.84
C PRO A 20 4.07 -4.58 9.17
N PHE A 21 3.01 -4.32 9.94
CA PHE A 21 1.80 -3.68 9.42
C PHE A 21 2.02 -2.19 9.12
N TYR A 22 2.73 -1.46 9.98
CA TYR A 22 3.01 -0.03 9.75
C TYR A 22 4.11 0.21 8.72
N VAL A 23 5.09 -0.68 8.62
CA VAL A 23 6.18 -0.58 7.63
C VAL A 23 5.61 -0.49 6.21
N SER A 24 4.69 -1.38 5.85
CA SER A 24 4.06 -1.37 4.52
C SER A 24 3.32 -0.05 4.24
N TYR A 25 2.61 0.48 5.24
CA TYR A 25 1.90 1.76 5.13
C TYR A 25 2.86 2.93 4.84
N ILE A 26 3.98 2.99 5.57
CA ILE A 26 4.98 4.05 5.44
C ILE A 26 5.66 3.97 4.07
N PHE A 27 6.13 2.79 3.67
CA PHE A 27 6.78 2.61 2.37
C PHE A 27 5.87 2.99 1.20
N ASN A 28 4.59 2.59 1.24
CA ASN A 28 3.63 2.97 0.19
C ASN A 28 3.45 4.49 0.11
N LYS A 29 3.37 5.16 1.27
CA LYS A 29 3.23 6.61 1.32
C LYS A 29 4.46 7.33 0.78
N LEU A 30 5.66 6.78 0.98
CA LEU A 30 6.91 7.35 0.45
C LEU A 30 7.05 7.13 -1.06
N ASP A 31 6.71 5.94 -1.54
CA ASP A 31 6.87 5.54 -2.95
C ASP A 31 5.79 6.17 -3.85
N VAL A 32 4.52 5.97 -3.51
CA VAL A 32 3.37 6.28 -4.39
C VAL A 32 2.58 7.49 -3.89
N LYS A 33 3.04 8.16 -2.82
CA LYS A 33 2.32 9.25 -2.13
C LYS A 33 0.95 8.83 -1.58
N ARG A 34 0.70 7.52 -1.46
CA ARG A 34 -0.57 6.96 -0.98
C ARG A 34 -0.35 5.78 -0.04
N PRO A 35 -1.09 5.70 1.08
CA PRO A 35 -0.86 4.65 2.06
C PRO A 35 -1.33 3.25 1.62
N TYR A 36 -2.41 3.19 0.84
CA TYR A 36 -3.06 1.94 0.47
C TYR A 36 -2.88 1.64 -1.02
N ARG A 37 -2.53 0.38 -1.32
CA ARG A 37 -2.50 -0.15 -2.68
C ARG A 37 -3.86 -0.68 -3.08
N ARG A 38 -4.14 -0.69 -4.37
CA ARG A 38 -5.40 -1.22 -4.91
C ARG A 38 -5.50 -2.73 -4.69
N HIS A 39 -6.69 -3.19 -4.30
CA HIS A 39 -7.00 -4.61 -4.16
C HIS A 39 -7.03 -5.31 -5.53
N ARG A 40 -6.57 -6.57 -5.60
CA ARG A 40 -6.34 -7.31 -6.86
C ARG A 40 -6.97 -8.72 -6.87
N TYR A 41 -8.06 -8.90 -6.14
CA TYR A 41 -8.64 -10.23 -5.95
C TYR A 41 -9.32 -10.81 -7.19
N HIS A 42 -9.85 -9.96 -8.08
CA HIS A 42 -10.52 -10.41 -9.29
C HIS A 42 -9.66 -10.21 -10.53
N PHE A 43 -9.81 -11.09 -11.53
CA PHE A 43 -9.11 -10.97 -12.82
C PHE A 43 -9.30 -9.59 -13.45
N TRP A 44 -10.53 -9.07 -13.44
CA TRP A 44 -10.84 -7.74 -13.97
C TRP A 44 -10.05 -6.62 -13.29
N THR A 45 -9.84 -6.69 -11.97
CA THR A 45 -9.05 -5.69 -11.23
C THR A 45 -7.57 -5.71 -11.63
N THR A 46 -7.03 -6.89 -11.97
CA THR A 46 -5.67 -7.03 -12.49
C THR A 46 -5.55 -6.51 -13.92
N TYR A 47 -6.56 -6.74 -14.76
CA TYR A 47 -6.60 -6.18 -16.12
C TYR A 47 -6.60 -4.64 -16.09
N LEU A 48 -7.43 -4.03 -15.25
CA LEU A 48 -7.46 -2.58 -15.07
C LEU A 48 -6.14 -2.03 -14.52
N LEU A 49 -5.45 -2.77 -13.64
CA LEU A 49 -4.14 -2.37 -13.14
C LEU A 49 -3.09 -2.30 -14.25
N ARG A 50 -3.08 -3.31 -15.15
CA ARG A 50 -2.20 -3.30 -16.33
C ARG A 50 -2.52 -2.17 -17.28
N ARG A 51 -3.81 -1.88 -17.51
CA ARG A 51 -4.23 -0.69 -18.27
C ARG A 51 -3.62 0.58 -17.67
N ASP A 52 -3.71 0.73 -16.35
CA ASP A 52 -3.16 1.89 -15.66
C ASP A 52 -1.61 1.95 -15.80
N GLU A 53 -0.91 0.81 -15.80
CA GLU A 53 0.52 0.72 -16.12
C GLU A 53 0.87 1.27 -17.51
N TYR A 54 0.11 0.88 -18.53
CA TYR A 54 0.34 1.35 -19.89
C TYR A 54 0.12 2.87 -20.04
N LEU A 55 -0.80 3.43 -19.26
CA LEU A 55 -1.12 4.87 -19.30
C LEU A 55 -0.13 5.72 -18.49
N SER A 56 0.38 5.22 -17.36
CA SER A 56 1.19 6.01 -16.42
C SER A 56 2.66 5.62 -16.38
N GLY A 57 3.04 4.47 -16.94
CA GLY A 57 4.34 3.83 -16.77
C GLY A 57 4.54 3.17 -15.40
N ASN A 58 3.57 3.26 -14.48
CA ASN A 58 3.65 2.68 -13.13
C ASN A 58 2.26 2.26 -12.63
N ILE A 59 2.07 0.95 -12.42
CA ILE A 59 0.82 0.35 -11.90
C ILE A 59 0.23 0.99 -10.65
N PHE A 60 1.06 1.64 -9.83
CA PHE A 60 0.62 2.20 -8.56
C PHE A 60 0.24 3.68 -8.66
N VAL A 61 0.70 4.39 -9.69
CA VAL A 61 0.42 5.81 -9.89
C VAL A 61 -0.88 5.98 -10.67
N THR A 62 -1.89 6.57 -10.03
CA THR A 62 -3.15 6.89 -10.71
C THR A 62 -3.05 8.24 -11.40
N LYS A 63 -3.62 8.33 -12.60
CA LYS A 63 -3.80 9.58 -13.35
C LYS A 63 -5.24 10.06 -13.19
N GLY A 64 -5.43 11.31 -12.78
CA GLY A 64 -6.75 11.95 -12.74
C GLY A 64 -7.04 12.75 -14.01
N LEU A 65 -8.05 13.60 -13.93
CA LEU A 65 -8.50 14.46 -15.04
C LEU A 65 -7.41 15.42 -15.51
N GLU A 66 -6.45 15.75 -14.65
CA GLU A 66 -5.32 16.62 -14.97
C GLU A 66 -4.37 16.08 -16.05
N ASN A 67 -4.49 14.79 -16.44
CA ASN A 67 -3.73 14.23 -17.56
C ASN A 67 -4.52 14.20 -18.87
N ILE A 68 -5.77 14.64 -18.87
CA ILE A 68 -6.60 14.73 -20.06
C ILE A 68 -6.34 16.11 -20.69
N PRO A 69 -5.95 16.20 -21.96
CA PRO A 69 -5.77 17.49 -22.63
C PRO A 69 -7.11 18.22 -22.75
N ASP A 70 -7.11 19.54 -22.45
CA ASP A 70 -8.33 20.36 -22.39
C ASP A 70 -9.02 20.56 -23.75
N ALA A 71 -8.30 20.37 -24.85
CA ALA A 71 -8.74 20.35 -26.25
C ALA A 71 -7.54 19.92 -27.12
N PRO A 72 -7.72 19.52 -28.40
CA PRO A 72 -6.61 19.35 -29.33
C PRO A 72 -5.76 20.62 -29.50
#